data_AF-A0A3D5VB83-F1
#
_entry.id   AF-A0A3D5VB83-F1
#
_cell.length_a   1.000
_cell.length_b   1.000
_cell.length_c   1.000
_cell.angle_alpha   90.00
_cell.angle_beta   90.00
_cell.angle_gamma   90.00
#
_symmetry.space_group_name_H-M   'P 1'
#
loop_
_entity.id
_entity.type
_entity.pdbx_description
1 polymer ?
#
loop_
_entity_poly.entity_id
_entity_poly.type
_entity_poly.pdbx_seq_one_letter_code
_entity_poly.pdbx_strand_id
1 'polypeptide(L)' 'MREYDREILKYIGLISQLGLLMVSSILIFFFLGLFLDKLIHTRPLLTIIFIALGVFTGGFTVYKTLMKFY' A
#
# COMPACT_ATOMS: atom_id res chain seq x y z
N MET A 1 -0.96 35.51 4.85
CA MET A 1 0.06 34.46 5.02
C MET A 1 -0.45 33.23 5.81
N ARG A 2 -1.75 33.09 6.16
CA ARG A 2 -2.28 31.94 6.95
C ARG A 2 -2.96 30.83 6.14
N GLU A 3 -3.49 31.12 4.94
CA GLU A 3 -4.12 30.09 4.09
C GLU A 3 -3.12 29.02 3.61
N TYR A 4 -1.91 29.41 3.20
CA TYR A 4 -0.93 28.50 2.60
C TYR A 4 -0.48 27.39 3.57
N ASP A 5 -0.23 27.72 4.85
CA ASP A 5 0.16 26.72 5.85
C ASP A 5 -0.95 25.70 6.14
N ARG A 6 -2.22 26.13 6.10
CA ARG A 6 -3.38 25.24 6.30
C ARG A 6 -3.56 24.27 5.12
N GLU A 7 -3.30 24.74 3.91
CA GLU A 7 -3.31 23.91 2.71
C GLU A 7 -2.22 22.85 2.80
N ILE A 8 -0.99 23.24 3.11
CA ILE A 8 0.14 22.32 3.27
C ILE A 8 -0.20 21.27 4.33
N LEU A 9 -0.64 21.67 5.53
CA LEU A 9 -1.05 20.75 6.61
C LEU A 9 -2.10 19.73 6.17
N LYS A 10 -3.08 20.15 5.36
CA LYS A 10 -4.08 19.25 4.75
C LYS A 10 -3.43 18.26 3.81
N TYR A 11 -2.53 18.72 2.93
CA TYR A 11 -1.83 17.88 1.97
C TYR A 11 -0.95 16.82 2.66
N ILE A 12 -0.20 17.19 3.71
CA ILE A 12 0.62 16.22 4.46
C ILE A 12 -0.27 15.18 5.17
N GLY A 13 -1.40 15.61 5.74
CA GLY A 13 -2.36 14.68 6.34
C GLY A 13 -2.93 13.68 5.32
N LEU A 14 -3.24 14.15 4.11
CA LEU A 14 -3.73 13.33 3.01
C LEU A 14 -2.67 12.32 2.53
N ILE A 15 -1.43 12.77 2.35
CA ILE A 15 -0.30 11.89 1.96
C ILE A 15 -0.06 10.83 3.03
N SER A 16 -0.08 11.22 4.31
CA SER A 16 0.15 10.29 5.41
C SER A 16 -0.95 9.23 5.52
N GLN A 17 -2.22 9.60 5.31
CA GLN A 17 -3.32 8.63 5.24
C GLN A 17 -3.18 7.67 4.06
N LEU A 18 -2.81 8.20 2.89
CA LEU A 18 -2.60 7.39 1.69
C LEU A 18 -1.43 6.40 1.89
N GLY A 19 -0.30 6.87 2.41
CA GLY A 19 0.84 6.02 2.76
C GLY A 19 0.49 4.95 3.78
N LEU A 20 -0.33 5.28 4.79
CA LEU A 20 -0.83 4.29 5.75
C LEU A 20 -1.73 3.24 5.08
N LEU A 21 -2.66 3.64 4.21
CA LEU A 21 -3.53 2.71 3.46
C LEU A 21 -2.73 1.76 2.56
N MET A 22 -1.66 2.28 1.97
CA MET A 22 -0.73 1.50 1.15
C MET A 22 0.00 0.43 1.95
N VAL A 23 0.67 0.86 3.00
CA VAL A 23 1.44 -0.03 3.87
C VAL A 23 0.52 -1.07 4.49
N SER A 24 -0.68 -0.67 4.89
CA SER A 24 -1.73 -1.57 5.40
C SER A 24 -2.12 -2.62 4.37
N SER A 25 -2.36 -2.24 3.11
CA SER A 25 -2.76 -3.17 2.05
C SER A 25 -1.64 -4.17 1.72
N ILE A 26 -0.38 -3.69 1.63
CA ILE A 26 0.79 -4.55 1.40
C ILE A 26 0.96 -5.54 2.56
N LEU A 27 0.86 -5.06 3.81
CA LEU A 27 0.95 -5.89 5.01
C LEU A 27 -0.14 -6.96 5.02
N ILE A 28 -1.39 -6.61 4.72
CA ILE A 28 -2.51 -7.56 4.68
C ILE A 28 -2.26 -8.64 3.63
N PHE A 29 -1.93 -8.26 2.39
CA PHE A 29 -1.63 -9.24 1.33
C PHE A 29 -0.44 -10.11 1.70
N PHE A 30 0.64 -9.53 2.24
CA PHE A 30 1.81 -10.30 2.66
C PHE A 30 1.47 -11.32 3.76
N PHE A 31 0.72 -10.92 4.79
CA PHE A 31 0.30 -11.81 5.87
C PHE A 31 -0.68 -12.88 5.39
N LEU A 32 -1.64 -12.51 4.54
CA LEU A 32 -2.59 -13.46 3.94
C LEU A 32 -1.87 -14.51 3.10
N GLY A 33 -0.92 -14.09 2.26
CA GLY A 33 -0.13 -14.98 1.40
C GLY A 33 0.63 -16.02 2.22
N LEU A 34 1.32 -15.59 3.28
CA LEU A 34 2.03 -16.48 4.20
C LEU A 34 1.09 -17.44 4.95
N PHE A 35 -0.09 -16.96 5.38
CA PHE A 35 -1.05 -17.80 6.10
C PHE A 35 -1.65 -18.88 5.19
N LEU A 36 -1.93 -18.53 3.94
CA LEU A 36 -2.51 -19.45 2.95
C LEU A 36 -1.48 -20.50 2.48
N ASP A 37 -0.21 -20.13 2.33
CA ASP A 37 0.88 -21.06 2.01
C ASP A 37 1.05 -22.13 3.10
N LYS A 38 0.93 -21.71 4.37
CA LYS A 38 0.98 -22.60 5.53
C LYS A 38 -0.22 -23.55 5.61
N LEU A 39 -1.39 -23.11 5.14
CA LEU A 39 -2.62 -23.89 5.20
C LEU A 39 -2.68 -24.97 4.11
N ILE A 40 -2.17 -24.68 2.91
CA ILE A 40 -2.35 -25.55 1.73
C ILE A 40 -1.16 -26.52 1.54
N HIS A 41 -0.05 -26.39 2.31
CA HIS A 41 1.15 -27.25 2.20
C HIS A 41 1.72 -27.38 0.77
N THR A 42 1.24 -26.52 -0.14
CA THR A 42 1.69 -26.48 -1.52
C THR A 42 2.92 -25.60 -1.53
N ARG A 43 3.97 -26.03 -2.22
CA ARG A 43 5.22 -25.27 -2.44
C ARG A 43 4.93 -23.78 -2.68
N PRO A 44 5.86 -22.84 -2.36
CA PRO A 44 5.62 -21.41 -2.10
C PRO A 44 5.20 -20.55 -3.32
N LEU A 45 4.46 -21.13 -4.26
CA LEU A 45 3.88 -20.54 -5.45
C LEU A 45 2.80 -19.51 -5.09
N LEU A 46 1.98 -19.79 -4.06
CA LEU A 46 0.94 -18.88 -3.60
C LEU A 46 1.53 -17.62 -2.95
N THR A 47 2.55 -17.80 -2.11
CA THR A 47 3.32 -16.69 -1.53
C THR A 47 3.97 -15.82 -2.61
N ILE A 48 4.53 -16.39 -3.67
CA ILE A 48 5.14 -15.64 -4.77
C ILE A 48 4.10 -14.77 -5.50
N ILE A 49 2.91 -15.30 -5.80
CA ILE A 49 1.84 -14.55 -6.47
C ILE A 49 1.31 -13.44 -5.55
N PHE A 50 1.14 -13.72 -4.26
CA PHE A 50 0.67 -12.74 -3.28
C PHE A 50 1.69 -11.62 -3.03
N ILE A 51 2.99 -11.94 -3.02
CA ILE A 51 4.05 -10.93 -2.95
C ILE A 51 4.08 -10.09 -4.23
N ALA A 52 3.99 -10.72 -5.40
CA ALA A 52 3.94 -10.00 -6.68
C ALA A 52 2.73 -9.06 -6.74
N LEU A 53 1.55 -9.51 -6.31
CA LEU A 53 0.35 -8.67 -6.20
C LEU A 53 0.50 -7.58 -5.14
N GLY A 54 1.11 -7.87 -3.98
CA GLY A 54 1.38 -6.88 -2.94
C GLY A 54 2.31 -5.76 -3.44
N VAL A 55 3.37 -6.12 -4.16
CA VAL A 55 4.29 -5.16 -4.80
C VAL A 55 3.57 -4.35 -5.89
N PHE A 56 2.75 -4.99 -6.73
CA PHE A 56 1.95 -4.30 -7.75
C PHE A 56 0.95 -3.31 -7.13
N THR A 57 0.24 -3.74 -6.09
CA THR A 57 -0.77 -2.94 -5.39
C THR A 57 -0.11 -1.78 -4.62
N GLY A 58 1.05 -2.04 -4.01
CA GLY A 58 1.89 -1.02 -3.42
C GLY A 58 2.34 0.00 -4.45
N GLY A 59 3.01 -0.42 -5.52
CA GLY A 59 3.47 0.48 -6.58
C GLY A 59 2.34 1.31 -7.20
N PHE A 60 1.18 0.70 -7.47
CA PHE A 60 0.01 1.38 -8.03
C PHE A 60 -0.53 2.47 -7.11
N THR A 61 -0.48 2.25 -5.80
CA THR A 61 -0.99 3.25 -4.86
C THR A 61 -0.02 4.43 -4.68
N VAL A 62 1.30 4.20 -4.80
CA VAL A 62 2.30 5.29 -4.84
C VAL A 62 2.03 6.13 -6.08
N TYR A 63 1.86 5.47 -7.23
CA TYR A 63 1.55 6.12 -8.51
C TYR A 63 0.26 6.95 -8.43
N LYS A 64 -0.81 6.39 -7.84
CA LYS A 64 -2.09 7.08 -7.67
C LYS A 64 -1.99 8.29 -6.74
N THR A 65 -1.09 8.26 -5.77
CA THR A 65 -0.83 9.38 -4.86
C THR A 65 -0.05 10.49 -5.56
N LEU A 66 0.98 10.13 -6.34
CA LEU A 66 1.75 11.07 -7.16
C LEU A 66 0.90 11.73 -8.25
N MET A 67 0.08 10.95 -8.96
CA MET A 67 -0.80 11.44 -10.03
C MET A 67 -2.01 12.22 -9.51
N LYS A 68 -2.30 12.17 -8.22
CA LYS A 68 -3.29 13.05 -7.59
C LYS A 68 -2.70 14.42 -7.21
N PHE A 69 -1.38 14.51 -7.20
CA PHE A 69 -0.62 15.71 -6.89
C PHE A 69 -0.18 16.50 -8.13
N TYR A 70 -0.21 15.88 -9.32
CA TYR A 70 0.10 16.49 -10.61
C TYR A 70 -1.14 16.43 -11.50
#